data_AF-A0A9X4P9T5-F1
#
_entry.id   AF-A0A9X4P9T5-F1
#
_cell.length_a   1.000
_cell.length_b   1.000
_cell.length_c   1.000
_cell.angle_alpha   90.00
_cell.angle_beta   90.00
_cell.angle_gamma   90.00
#
_symmetry.space_group_name_H-M   'P 1'
#
loop_
_entity.id
_entity.type
_entity.pdbx_description
1 polymer ?
#
loop_
_entity_poly.entity_id
_entity_poly.type
_entity_poly.pdbx_seq_one_letter_code
_entity_poly.pdbx_strand_id
1 'polypeptide(L)'
;MSATIKLLSSKKELASYNIRKGESIVLDGQSKVNYQLVDNATGKGPEKIIAKRDGNNLQITLDPESSSPDILIKNYYTGDNPEQSNSNSMVIGEATNGKIYAYVPESDENQESVAMLDNQESATQVLGGEELDASGFWEYSPWWLLGLGLLGGGIALAAAGGSKNDSTPPNRIIFRQMLQQPQ
;
A
#
# COMPACT_ATOMS: atom_id res chain seq x y z
N MET A 1 1.66 19.39 -1.67
CA MET A 1 2.04 19.25 -0.23
C MET A 1 3.56 19.27 -0.07
N SER A 2 4.14 19.18 1.15
CA SER A 2 5.57 18.87 1.32
C SER A 2 5.73 17.46 1.86
N ALA A 3 6.73 16.72 1.38
CA ALA A 3 6.92 15.32 1.72
C ALA A 3 8.39 14.95 1.84
N THR A 4 8.63 13.71 2.22
CA THR A 4 9.91 13.03 2.18
C THR A 4 9.72 11.73 1.42
N ILE A 5 10.64 11.41 0.51
CA ILE A 5 10.77 10.07 -0.05
C ILE A 5 12.00 9.39 0.53
N LYS A 6 11.80 8.21 1.11
CA LYS A 6 12.85 7.37 1.67
C LYS A 6 13.09 6.16 0.78
N LEU A 7 14.35 5.81 0.59
CA LEU A 7 14.74 4.57 -0.08
C LEU A 7 15.07 3.55 1.00
N LEU A 8 14.30 2.48 1.05
CA LEU A 8 14.44 1.43 2.06
C LEU A 8 14.97 0.16 1.43
N SER A 9 16.05 -0.39 1.97
CA SER A 9 16.46 -1.76 1.71
C SER A 9 16.03 -2.60 2.91
N SER A 10 14.99 -3.41 2.72
CA SER A 10 14.25 -4.04 3.79
C SER A 10 13.81 -2.93 4.76
N LYS A 11 13.99 -3.07 6.07
CA LYS A 11 13.58 -2.03 7.04
C LYS A 11 14.65 -0.96 7.25
N LYS A 12 15.74 -1.00 6.49
CA LYS A 12 16.87 -0.07 6.62
C LYS A 12 16.72 1.09 5.63
N GLU A 13 16.69 2.30 6.16
CA GLU A 13 16.77 3.52 5.35
C GLU A 13 18.18 3.65 4.75
N LEU A 14 18.26 3.73 3.43
CA LEU A 14 19.49 3.96 2.67
C LEU A 14 19.70 5.44 2.34
N ALA A 15 18.61 6.14 2.03
CA ALA A 15 18.61 7.55 1.68
C ALA A 15 17.23 8.17 1.94
N SER A 16 17.20 9.49 2.05
CA SER A 16 15.98 10.26 2.26
C SER A 16 16.10 11.63 1.60
N TYR A 17 15.05 12.05 0.89
CA TYR A 17 15.02 13.28 0.13
C TYR A 17 13.77 14.08 0.49
N ASN A 18 13.96 15.35 0.85
CA ASN A 18 12.87 16.26 1.15
C ASN A 18 12.31 16.87 -0.14
N ILE A 19 10.99 16.99 -0.20
CA ILE A 19 10.23 17.57 -1.31
C ILE A 19 9.43 18.73 -0.74
N ARG A 20 9.74 19.95 -1.18
CA ARG A 20 8.96 21.13 -0.78
C ARG A 20 7.72 21.25 -1.65
N LYS A 21 6.72 21.98 -1.14
CA LYS A 21 5.49 22.24 -1.92
C LYS A 21 5.83 22.97 -3.21
N GLY A 22 5.46 22.38 -4.35
CA GLY A 22 5.72 22.93 -5.68
C GLY A 22 7.13 22.66 -6.21
N GLU A 23 7.94 21.87 -5.50
CA GLU A 23 9.22 21.38 -5.97
C GLU A 23 9.05 20.00 -6.60
N SER A 24 9.85 19.72 -7.63
CA SER A 24 9.94 18.39 -8.22
C SER A 24 11.36 17.86 -8.04
N ILE A 25 11.49 16.63 -7.57
CA ILE A 25 12.78 15.97 -7.41
C ILE A 25 12.95 14.85 -8.42
N VAL A 26 14.21 14.55 -8.73
CA VAL A 26 14.57 13.52 -9.69
C VAL A 26 15.48 12.51 -9.02
N LEU A 27 15.09 11.24 -9.07
CA LEU A 27 15.83 10.11 -8.52
C LEU A 27 16.18 9.13 -9.64
N ASP A 28 17.31 8.44 -9.51
CA ASP A 28 17.58 7.26 -10.33
C ASP A 28 16.94 6.03 -9.69
N GLY A 29 16.25 5.24 -10.50
CA GLY A 29 15.65 3.98 -10.10
C GLY A 29 16.72 3.00 -9.62
N GLN A 30 16.47 2.41 -8.46
CA GLN A 30 17.32 1.41 -7.84
C GLN A 30 16.55 0.11 -7.69
N SER A 31 17.25 -1.01 -7.84
CA SER A 31 16.71 -2.34 -7.57
C SER A 31 16.85 -2.64 -6.10
N LYS A 32 16.01 -3.56 -5.60
CA LYS A 32 16.06 -4.01 -4.20
C LYS A 32 15.91 -2.86 -3.19
N VAL A 33 15.05 -1.89 -3.51
CA VAL A 33 14.60 -0.86 -2.57
C VAL A 33 13.08 -0.72 -2.61
N ASN A 34 12.49 -0.19 -1.56
CA ASN A 34 11.13 0.35 -1.58
C ASN A 34 11.22 1.87 -1.43
N TYR A 35 10.31 2.59 -2.10
CA TYR A 35 10.18 4.03 -2.03
C TYR A 35 9.06 4.38 -1.05
N GLN A 36 9.43 4.75 0.19
CA GLN A 36 8.46 5.15 1.20
C GLN A 36 8.16 6.64 1.09
N LEU A 37 6.88 6.97 0.91
CA LEU A 37 6.38 8.34 0.93
C LEU A 37 5.95 8.72 2.35
N VAL A 38 6.35 9.91 2.79
CA VAL A 38 5.99 10.48 4.09
C VAL A 38 5.57 11.94 3.89
N ASP A 39 4.33 12.27 4.20
CA ASP A 39 3.86 13.63 4.38
C ASP A 39 4.55 14.25 5.60
N ASN A 40 5.26 15.36 5.40
CA ASN A 40 5.98 16.02 6.48
C ASN A 40 5.04 16.66 7.52
N ALA A 41 3.78 16.93 7.17
CA ALA A 41 2.81 17.50 8.09
C ALA A 41 2.24 16.46 9.08
N THR A 42 2.03 15.23 8.63
CA THR A 42 1.37 14.18 9.42
C THR A 42 2.32 13.09 9.90
N GLY A 43 3.48 12.96 9.25
CA GLY A 43 4.41 11.84 9.44
C GLY A 43 3.88 10.52 8.88
N LYS A 44 2.77 10.53 8.12
CA LYS A 44 2.15 9.37 7.46
C LYS A 44 2.36 9.43 5.96
N GLY A 45 2.12 8.34 5.24
CA GLY A 45 2.02 8.37 3.78
C GLY A 45 0.79 9.18 3.34
N PRO A 46 0.86 9.92 2.23
CA PRO A 46 -0.33 10.42 1.55
C PRO A 46 -1.41 9.32 1.41
N GLU A 47 -2.67 9.65 1.62
CA GLU A 47 -3.75 8.65 1.44
C GLU A 47 -3.95 8.28 -0.03
N LYS A 48 -3.75 9.25 -0.92
CA LYS A 48 -3.84 9.10 -2.37
C LYS A 48 -2.67 9.75 -3.08
N ILE A 49 -2.24 9.14 -4.16
CA ILE A 49 -1.26 9.69 -5.12
C ILE A 49 -1.74 9.41 -6.54
N ILE A 50 -1.20 10.14 -7.51
CA ILE A 50 -1.26 9.74 -8.92
C ILE A 50 0.09 9.15 -9.30
N ALA A 51 0.08 7.94 -9.86
CA ALA A 51 1.24 7.33 -10.47
C ALA A 51 1.08 7.36 -11.99
N LYS A 52 2.13 7.75 -12.71
CA LYS A 52 2.16 7.74 -14.18
C LYS A 52 3.46 7.13 -14.68
N ARG A 53 3.37 6.26 -15.69
CA ARG A 53 4.55 5.79 -16.42
C ARG A 53 4.84 6.68 -17.62
N ASP A 54 6.10 7.06 -17.78
CA ASP A 54 6.60 7.78 -18.95
C ASP A 54 7.88 7.11 -19.48
N GLY A 55 7.71 6.26 -20.49
CA GLY A 55 8.75 5.37 -21.00
C GLY A 55 9.19 4.39 -19.92
N ASN A 56 10.44 4.55 -19.46
CA ASN A 56 10.99 3.76 -18.38
C ASN A 56 10.91 4.45 -17.02
N ASN A 57 10.32 5.63 -16.93
CA ASN A 57 10.29 6.44 -15.72
C ASN A 57 8.95 6.31 -15.02
N LEU A 58 8.96 6.40 -13.70
CA LEU A 58 7.77 6.56 -12.87
C LEU A 58 7.68 8.02 -12.41
N GLN A 59 6.54 8.63 -12.65
CA GLN A 59 6.16 9.95 -12.13
C GLN A 59 5.15 9.74 -11.00
N ILE A 60 5.36 10.42 -9.87
CA ILE A 60 4.44 10.43 -8.74
C ILE A 60 4.03 11.88 -8.46
N THR A 61 2.72 12.09 -8.43
CA THR A 61 2.10 13.33 -7.99
C THR A 61 1.45 13.09 -6.63
N LEU A 62 1.88 13.85 -5.62
CA LEU A 62 1.47 13.70 -4.23
C LEU A 62 0.14 14.40 -3.93
N ASP A 63 -0.20 15.41 -4.71
CA ASP A 63 -1.46 16.15 -4.66
C ASP A 63 -2.25 15.83 -5.94
N PRO A 64 -3.33 15.02 -5.89
CA PRO A 64 -4.05 14.59 -7.10
C PRO A 64 -4.60 15.72 -7.97
N GLU A 65 -4.76 16.92 -7.41
CA GLU A 65 -5.20 18.12 -8.13
C GLU A 65 -4.04 18.85 -8.86
N SER A 66 -2.78 18.42 -8.64
CA SER A 66 -1.60 19.01 -9.26
C SER A 66 -1.41 18.50 -10.69
N SER A 67 -1.11 19.42 -11.61
CA SER A 67 -0.80 19.11 -13.02
C SER A 67 0.66 18.72 -13.27
N SER A 68 1.50 18.68 -12.22
CA SER A 68 2.93 18.39 -12.35
C SER A 68 3.39 17.42 -11.28
N PRO A 69 4.25 16.45 -11.62
CA PRO A 69 4.71 15.44 -10.67
C PRO A 69 5.71 16.04 -9.69
N ASP A 70 5.58 15.64 -8.42
CA ASP A 70 6.51 16.01 -7.35
C ASP A 70 7.78 15.14 -7.38
N ILE A 71 7.69 13.91 -7.91
CA ILE A 71 8.79 12.95 -7.93
C ILE A 71 8.88 12.30 -9.31
N LEU A 72 10.08 12.31 -9.90
CA LEU A 72 10.42 11.53 -11.08
C LEU A 72 11.48 10.49 -10.70
N ILE A 73 11.13 9.20 -10.78
CA ILE A 73 12.06 8.08 -10.62
C ILE A 73 12.43 7.57 -12.01
N LYS A 74 13.64 7.89 -12.46
CA LYS A 74 14.15 7.47 -13.76
C LYS A 74 14.36 5.97 -13.79
N ASN A 75 14.19 5.34 -14.95
CA ASN A 75 14.50 3.91 -15.13
C ASN A 75 13.81 3.01 -14.08
N TYR A 76 12.64 3.40 -13.58
CA TYR A 76 11.84 2.59 -12.67
C TYR A 76 11.40 1.29 -13.35
N TYR A 77 11.04 1.34 -14.63
CA TYR A 77 10.54 0.17 -15.37
C TYR A 77 11.63 -0.62 -16.11
N THR A 78 12.90 -0.47 -15.73
CA THR A 78 14.02 -1.18 -16.37
C THR A 78 14.49 -2.39 -15.59
N GLY A 79 14.87 -3.44 -16.32
CA GLY A 79 15.60 -4.61 -15.85
C GLY A 79 15.24 -5.82 -16.71
N ASP A 80 16.27 -6.57 -17.12
CA ASP A 80 16.12 -7.65 -18.11
C ASP A 80 15.55 -8.94 -17.52
N ASN A 81 15.49 -9.04 -16.19
CA ASN A 81 14.83 -10.13 -15.48
C ASN A 81 14.07 -9.61 -14.25
N PRO A 82 13.04 -10.34 -13.77
CA PRO A 82 12.18 -9.86 -12.69
C PRO A 82 12.96 -9.54 -11.41
N GLU A 83 13.97 -10.35 -11.05
CA GLU A 83 14.72 -10.19 -9.79
C GLU A 83 15.61 -8.94 -9.74
N GLN A 84 16.01 -8.42 -10.90
CA GLN A 84 16.87 -7.23 -11.02
C GLN A 84 16.10 -6.02 -11.53
N SER A 85 14.81 -6.19 -11.82
CA SER A 85 13.98 -5.08 -12.27
C SER A 85 13.82 -4.04 -11.18
N ASN A 86 13.96 -2.78 -11.55
CA ASN A 86 13.60 -1.69 -10.65
C ASN A 86 12.08 -1.68 -10.41
N SER A 87 11.27 -2.25 -11.32
CA SER A 87 9.81 -2.41 -11.16
C SER A 87 9.45 -3.33 -10.01
N ASN A 88 10.41 -4.12 -9.52
CA ASN A 88 10.24 -4.96 -8.34
C ASN A 88 10.25 -4.14 -7.03
N SER A 89 10.64 -2.87 -7.09
CA SER A 89 10.49 -1.93 -5.98
C SER A 89 9.02 -1.63 -5.74
N MET A 90 8.63 -1.43 -4.49
CA MET A 90 7.28 -0.94 -4.17
C MET A 90 7.32 0.54 -3.81
N VAL A 91 6.21 1.24 -4.09
CA VAL A 91 5.90 2.53 -3.46
C VAL A 91 5.03 2.24 -2.24
N ILE A 92 5.43 2.72 -1.07
CA ILE A 92 4.83 2.36 0.21
C ILE A 92 4.64 3.59 1.11
N GLY A 93 3.83 3.45 2.16
CA GLY A 93 3.59 4.51 3.14
C GLY A 93 3.18 3.94 4.50
N GLU A 94 3.45 4.70 5.57
CA GLU A 94 2.87 4.38 6.89
C GLU A 94 1.49 5.03 7.00
N ALA A 95 0.46 4.25 7.27
CA ALA A 95 -0.88 4.80 7.40
C ALA A 95 -1.20 5.28 8.82
N THR A 96 -2.40 5.81 9.01
CA THR A 96 -2.86 6.38 10.30
C THR A 96 -2.87 5.38 11.45
N ASN A 97 -3.00 4.08 11.16
CA ASN A 97 -2.90 3.00 12.14
C ASN A 97 -1.44 2.62 12.50
N GLY A 98 -0.44 3.31 11.95
CA GLY A 98 0.98 3.09 12.20
C GLY A 98 1.57 1.88 11.47
N LYS A 99 0.80 1.27 10.56
CA LYS A 99 1.24 0.11 9.76
C LYS A 99 1.67 0.55 8.37
N ILE A 100 2.53 -0.25 7.75
CA ILE A 100 3.04 0.02 6.41
C ILE A 100 2.25 -0.75 5.36
N TYR A 101 1.86 -0.04 4.31
CA TYR A 101 1.12 -0.56 3.17
C TYR A 101 1.76 -0.13 1.85
N ALA A 102 1.47 -0.87 0.79
CA ALA A 102 1.74 -0.42 -0.57
C ALA A 102 0.68 0.59 -1.03
N TYR A 103 1.03 1.35 -2.06
CA TYR A 103 0.04 2.04 -2.86
C TYR A 103 -0.51 1.07 -3.91
N VAL A 104 -1.82 0.86 -3.88
CA VAL A 104 -2.55 -0.03 -4.80
C VAL A 104 -3.50 0.81 -5.66
N PRO A 105 -3.91 0.34 -6.85
CA PRO A 105 -4.89 1.05 -7.66
C PRO A 105 -6.15 1.40 -6.88
N GLU A 106 -6.69 2.59 -7.12
CA GLU A 106 -8.02 2.93 -6.63
C GLU A 106 -9.12 2.14 -7.37
N SER A 107 -8.85 1.80 -8.64
CA SER A 107 -9.68 0.89 -9.42
C SER A 107 -9.49 -0.57 -8.99
N ASP A 108 -10.31 -1.46 -9.55
CA ASP A 108 -10.15 -2.90 -9.37
C ASP A 108 -9.23 -3.52 -10.45
N GLU A 109 -8.48 -2.70 -11.19
CA GLU A 109 -7.63 -3.14 -12.29
C GLU A 109 -6.17 -3.29 -11.86
N ASN A 110 -5.72 -4.55 -11.68
CA ASN A 110 -4.32 -4.87 -11.34
C ASN A 110 -3.27 -4.27 -12.29
N GLN A 111 -3.64 -4.09 -13.56
CA GLN A 111 -2.78 -3.51 -14.60
C GLN A 111 -2.46 -2.04 -14.31
N GLU A 112 -3.34 -1.33 -13.61
CA GLU A 112 -3.15 0.05 -13.19
C GLU A 112 -2.24 0.19 -11.95
N SER A 113 -1.67 -0.91 -11.44
CA SER A 113 -0.73 -0.86 -10.32
C SER A 113 0.57 -0.19 -10.72
N VAL A 114 1.22 0.51 -9.78
CA VAL A 114 2.51 1.19 -10.01
C VAL A 114 3.53 0.29 -10.72
N ALA A 115 3.55 -1.00 -10.38
CA ALA A 115 4.46 -1.99 -10.95
C ALA A 115 4.17 -2.35 -12.42
N MET A 116 2.94 -2.17 -12.88
CA MET A 116 2.43 -2.71 -14.14
C MET A 116 1.89 -1.69 -15.13
N LEU A 117 1.77 -0.40 -14.73
CA LEU A 117 1.32 0.67 -15.61
C LEU A 117 1.92 0.55 -17.02
N ASP A 118 1.03 0.66 -18.01
CA ASP A 118 1.43 0.75 -19.40
C ASP A 118 2.10 2.10 -19.69
N ASN A 119 2.86 2.17 -20.77
CA ASN A 119 3.53 3.42 -21.13
C ASN A 119 2.49 4.55 -21.38
N GLN A 120 2.73 5.71 -20.77
CA GLN A 120 1.83 6.87 -20.74
C GLN A 120 0.57 6.71 -19.89
N GLU A 121 0.36 5.54 -19.27
CA GLU A 121 -0.77 5.32 -18.38
C GLU A 121 -0.56 6.04 -17.05
N SER A 122 -1.67 6.57 -16.53
CA SER A 122 -1.74 7.28 -15.26
C SER A 122 -2.93 6.75 -14.48
N ALA A 123 -2.70 6.37 -13.22
CA ALA A 123 -3.75 5.84 -12.36
C ALA A 123 -3.66 6.42 -10.95
N THR A 124 -4.83 6.61 -10.33
CA THR A 124 -4.92 6.96 -8.92
C THR A 124 -4.57 5.74 -8.10
N GLN A 125 -3.71 5.93 -7.09
CA GLN A 125 -3.35 4.89 -6.14
C GLN A 125 -3.73 5.32 -4.73
N VAL A 126 -4.19 4.35 -3.94
CA VAL A 126 -4.58 4.52 -2.54
C VAL A 126 -3.60 3.76 -1.64
N LEU A 127 -3.25 4.34 -0.50
CA LEU A 127 -2.46 3.65 0.52
C LEU A 127 -3.36 2.62 1.23
N GLY A 128 -3.07 1.32 1.09
CA GLY A 128 -3.91 0.29 1.71
C GLY A 128 -3.67 -1.13 1.17
N GLY A 129 -4.68 -1.98 1.34
CA GLY A 129 -4.60 -3.41 1.06
C GLY A 129 -4.07 -4.19 2.27
N GLU A 130 -3.15 -5.13 2.04
CA GLU A 130 -2.56 -5.95 3.10
C GLU A 130 -1.38 -5.25 3.79
N GLU A 131 -1.30 -5.41 5.11
CA GLU A 131 -0.17 -4.92 5.91
C GLU A 131 1.12 -5.67 5.53
N LEU A 132 2.17 -4.95 5.13
CA LEU A 132 3.43 -5.55 4.67
C LEU A 132 4.20 -6.28 5.78
N ASP A 133 4.13 -5.75 7.00
CA ASP A 133 4.87 -6.28 8.15
C ASP A 133 4.29 -7.60 8.67
N ALA A 134 2.97 -7.73 8.70
CA ALA A 134 2.28 -8.93 9.17
C ALA A 134 2.32 -10.07 8.14
N SER A 135 2.33 -9.71 6.85
CA SER A 135 2.30 -10.67 5.73
C SER A 135 3.68 -11.20 5.34
N GLY A 136 4.75 -10.51 5.71
CA GLY A 136 6.11 -10.83 5.24
C GLY A 136 6.38 -10.36 3.80
N PHE A 137 5.45 -9.62 3.18
CA PHE A 137 5.57 -9.07 1.82
C PHE A 137 6.52 -7.87 1.71
N TRP A 138 7.45 -7.74 2.64
CA TRP A 138 8.42 -6.66 2.63
C TRP A 138 9.52 -6.85 1.55
N GLU A 139 9.66 -8.05 1.01
CA GLU A 139 10.62 -8.35 -0.06
C GLU A 139 10.23 -7.64 -1.37
N TYR A 140 11.25 -7.17 -2.10
CA TYR A 140 11.13 -6.29 -3.28
C TYR A 140 10.50 -7.00 -4.48
N SER A 141 9.20 -7.25 -4.41
CA SER A 141 8.44 -7.83 -5.50
C SER A 141 6.98 -7.43 -5.33
N PRO A 142 6.40 -6.66 -6.25
CA PRO A 142 4.98 -6.31 -6.22
C PRO A 142 4.10 -7.45 -6.73
N TRP A 143 4.66 -8.59 -7.16
CA TRP A 143 3.89 -9.67 -7.78
C TRP A 143 2.87 -10.34 -6.85
N TRP A 144 3.03 -10.23 -5.53
CA TRP A 144 2.01 -10.70 -4.59
C TRP A 144 0.69 -9.92 -4.73
N LEU A 145 0.73 -8.66 -5.20
CA LEU A 145 -0.47 -7.85 -5.45
C LEU A 145 -1.40 -8.51 -6.47
N LEU A 146 -0.88 -9.31 -7.40
CA LEU A 146 -1.69 -10.03 -8.39
C LEU A 146 -2.50 -11.19 -7.80
N GLY A 147 -2.08 -11.70 -6.64
CA GLY A 147 -2.81 -12.73 -5.91
C GLY A 147 -3.89 -12.17 -5.00
N LEU A 148 -3.86 -10.86 -4.74
CA LEU A 148 -4.87 -10.17 -3.95
C LEU A 148 -5.97 -9.72 -4.89
N GLY A 149 -7.17 -10.27 -4.73
CA GLY A 149 -8.35 -9.62 -5.30
C GLY A 149 -8.40 -8.21 -4.71
N LEU A 150 -8.13 -7.18 -5.51
CA LEU A 150 -8.01 -5.82 -5.02
C LEU A 150 -9.30 -5.46 -4.30
N LEU A 151 -9.19 -5.27 -2.98
CA LEU A 151 -10.22 -4.62 -2.19
C LEU A 151 -10.02 -3.13 -2.45
N GLY A 152 -10.53 -2.64 -3.57
CA GLY A 152 -10.56 -1.21 -3.86
C GLY A 152 -11.14 -0.46 -2.66
N GLY A 153 -10.41 0.55 -2.17
CA GLY A 153 -10.90 1.45 -1.12
C GLY A 153 -10.10 1.51 0.18
N GLY A 154 -8.77 1.66 0.11
CA GLY A 154 -7.94 2.12 1.22
C GLY A 154 -8.03 1.30 2.51
N ILE A 155 -7.40 1.80 3.58
CA ILE A 155 -7.62 1.24 4.90
C ILE A 155 -9.02 1.66 5.34
N ALA A 156 -9.99 0.75 5.24
CA ALA A 156 -11.18 0.85 6.07
C ALA A 156 -10.70 0.83 7.53
N LEU A 157 -10.55 2.01 8.12
CA LEU A 157 -10.33 2.17 9.56
C LEU A 157 -11.52 1.51 10.27
N ALA A 158 -11.40 0.23 10.57
CA ALA A 158 -12.20 -0.44 11.59
C ALA A 158 -11.76 0.11 12.96
N ALA A 159 -12.06 1.38 13.20
CA ALA A 159 -11.85 2.04 14.47
C ALA A 159 -13.06 2.91 14.78
N ALA A 160 -14.17 2.25 15.12
CA ALA A 160 -15.21 2.85 15.95
C ALA A 160 -15.86 1.78 16.83
N GLY A 161 -15.49 1.79 18.11
CA GLY A 161 -16.42 1.61 19.22
C GLY A 161 -16.90 0.18 19.50
N GLY A 162 -16.43 -0.38 20.61
CA GLY A 162 -17.06 -1.55 21.19
C GLY A 162 -18.53 -1.33 21.55
N SER A 163 -19.30 -2.40 21.47
CA SER A 163 -20.45 -2.62 22.35
C SER A 163 -20.37 -4.04 22.87
N LYS A 164 -20.04 -4.16 24.15
CA LYS A 164 -20.46 -5.31 24.96
C LYS A 164 -21.98 -5.36 24.87
N ASN A 165 -22.52 -6.47 24.41
CA ASN A 165 -23.85 -6.91 24.79
C ASN A 165 -23.77 -8.40 25.07
N ASP A 166 -23.56 -8.71 26.35
CA ASP A 166 -24.13 -9.91 26.95
C ASP A 166 -25.64 -9.87 26.68
N SER A 167 -26.17 -10.91 26.04
CA SER A 167 -27.35 -11.63 26.54
C SER A 167 -27.74 -12.78 25.60
N THR A 168 -27.83 -13.95 26.21
CA THR A 168 -28.60 -15.15 25.82
C THR A 168 -27.85 -16.23 25.04
N PRO A 169 -27.41 -17.34 25.68
CA PRO A 169 -27.09 -18.56 24.95
C PRO A 169 -28.38 -19.24 24.45
N PRO A 170 -28.37 -19.80 23.22
CA PRO A 170 -29.51 -20.51 22.69
C PRO A 170 -29.68 -21.88 23.36
N ASN A 171 -30.92 -22.10 23.79
CA ASN A 171 -31.61 -23.35 24.09
C ASN A 171 -30.86 -24.64 23.66
N ARG A 172 -30.24 -25.33 24.62
CA ARG A 172 -29.71 -26.69 24.43
C ARG A 172 -30.87 -27.67 24.57
N ILE A 173 -31.25 -28.32 23.47
CA ILE A 173 -32.22 -29.42 23.47
C ILE A 173 -31.67 -30.53 24.38
N ILE A 174 -32.26 -30.68 25.57
CA ILE A 174 -32.00 -31.79 26.49
C ILE A 174 -32.90 -32.95 26.04
N PHE A 175 -32.28 -34.02 25.53
CA PHE A 175 -32.92 -35.33 25.41
C PHE A 175 -33.37 -35.78 26.81
N ARG A 176 -34.70 -35.79 27.06
CA ARG A 176 -35.27 -36.45 28.25
C ARG A 176 -35.08 -37.97 28.11
N GLN A 177 -34.16 -38.55 28.87
CA GLN A 177 -34.33 -39.91 29.35
C GLN A 177 -35.45 -39.91 30.39
N MET A 178 -36.57 -40.54 30.06
CA MET A 178 -37.65 -40.79 31.01
C MET A 178 -37.42 -42.12 31.74
N LEU A 179 -37.38 -42.00 33.07
CA LEU A 179 -38.06 -42.83 34.07
C LEU A 179 -37.73 -44.32 34.15
N GLN A 180 -37.05 -44.70 35.24
CA GLN A 180 -37.55 -45.60 36.31
C GLN A 180 -36.44 -45.62 37.38
N GLN A 181 -36.68 -45.39 38.67
CA GLN A 181 -37.48 -46.20 39.61
C GLN A 181 -38.03 -45.32 40.75
N PRO A 182 -38.99 -45.83 41.56
CA PRO A 182 -38.56 -46.13 42.92
C PRO A 182 -39.23 -47.35 43.61
N GLN A 183 -38.51 -47.82 44.64
CA GLN A 183 -38.80 -48.77 45.73
C GLN A 183 -38.80 -50.26 45.38
#